data_AF-A0A5E4JY77-F1
#
_entry.id   AF-A0A5E4JY77-F1
#
_cell.length_a   1.000
_cell.length_b   1.000
_cell.length_c   1.000
_cell.angle_alpha   90.00
_cell.angle_beta   90.00
_cell.angle_gamma   90.00
#
_symmetry.space_group_name_H-M   'P 1'
#
loop_
_entity.id
_entity.type
_entity.pdbx_description
1 polymer ?
#
loop_
_entity_poly.entity_id
_entity_poly.type
_entity_poly.pdbx_seq_one_letter_code
_entity_poly.pdbx_strand_id
1 'polypeptide(L)' 'MHCASCSQIIEMNLADLVKSAKVSHVRGIAEIEFDEKKVSEKKIKEIIEKGGYKIL' A
#
# COMPACT_ATOMS: atom_id res chain seq x y z
N MET A 1 5.54 -10.11 6.97
CA MET A 1 4.27 -10.03 7.72
C MET A 1 4.51 -10.45 9.16
N HIS A 2 4.68 -9.50 10.08
CA HIS A 2 4.76 -9.79 11.53
C HIS A 2 4.01 -8.75 12.38
N CYS A 3 3.64 -7.58 11.83
CA CYS A 3 3.18 -6.47 12.65
C CYS A 3 2.07 -5.66 11.96
N ALA A 4 0.95 -5.47 12.67
CA ALA A 4 -0.18 -4.63 12.23
C ALA A 4 0.26 -3.16 11.99
N SER A 5 1.31 -2.71 12.68
CA SER A 5 1.88 -1.37 12.50
C SER A 5 2.45 -1.16 11.10
N CYS A 6 3.00 -2.21 10.49
CA CYS A 6 3.56 -2.11 9.14
C CYS A 6 2.43 -1.87 8.10
N SER A 7 1.23 -2.45 8.29
CA SER A 7 0.10 -2.24 7.37
C SER A 7 -0.43 -0.82 7.46
N GLN A 8 -0.52 -0.31 8.68
CA GLN A 8 -0.93 1.07 8.96
C GLN A 8 0.04 2.08 8.35
N ILE A 9 1.35 1.82 8.39
CA ILE A 9 2.37 2.69 7.78
C ILE A 9 2.17 2.75 6.25
N ILE A 10 1.86 1.63 5.58
CA ILE A 10 1.57 1.66 4.14
C ILE A 10 0.32 2.49 3.86
N GLU A 11 -0.76 2.25 4.61
CA GLU A 11 -2.03 2.96 4.43
C GLU A 11 -1.82 4.48 4.57
N MET A 12 -1.07 4.91 5.58
CA MET A 12 -0.70 6.31 5.78
C MET A 12 0.14 6.87 4.63
N ASN A 13 1.15 6.14 4.14
CA ASN A 13 2.00 6.60 3.04
C ASN A 13 1.25 6.69 1.70
N LEU A 14 0.18 5.92 1.53
CA LEU A 14 -0.63 5.91 0.31
C LEU A 14 -1.82 6.88 0.39
N ALA A 15 -2.26 7.28 1.58
CA ALA A 15 -3.46 8.09 1.80
C ALA A 15 -3.54 9.37 0.94
N ASP A 16 -2.41 10.06 0.75
CA ASP A 16 -2.35 11.28 -0.07
C ASP A 16 -2.20 11.03 -1.58
N LEU A 17 -1.90 9.79 -1.98
CA LEU A 17 -1.60 9.42 -3.36
C LEU A 17 -2.76 8.67 -4.04
N VAL A 18 -3.61 8.00 -3.27
CA VAL A 18 -4.66 7.12 -3.75
C VAL A 18 -6.01 7.53 -3.15
N LYS A 19 -7.13 7.10 -3.76
CA LYS A 19 -8.46 7.37 -3.21
C LYS A 19 -8.74 6.56 -1.95
N SER A 20 -8.26 5.32 -1.91
CA SER A 20 -8.39 4.44 -0.76
C SER A 20 -7.28 3.39 -0.77
N ALA A 21 -6.70 3.11 0.41
CA ALA A 21 -5.77 2.01 0.62
C ALA A 21 -6.27 1.19 1.81
N LYS A 22 -6.51 -0.10 1.60
CA LYS A 22 -6.85 -1.05 2.67
C LYS A 22 -5.84 -2.18 2.66
N VAL A 23 -5.08 -2.32 3.73
CA VAL A 23 -4.04 -3.35 3.83
C VAL A 23 -4.42 -4.38 4.89
N SER A 24 -4.77 -5.59 4.45
CA SER A 24 -5.07 -6.71 5.33
C SER A 24 -3.82 -7.55 5.56
N HIS A 25 -3.13 -7.30 6.68
CA HIS A 25 -1.99 -8.14 7.09
C HIS A 25 -2.42 -9.57 7.46
N VAL A 26 -3.68 -9.79 7.82
CA VAL A 26 -4.25 -11.13 8.11
C VAL A 26 -4.38 -11.95 6.83
N ARG A 27 -4.86 -11.31 5.75
CA ARG A 27 -5.02 -11.97 4.44
C ARG A 27 -3.77 -11.90 3.57
N GLY A 28 -2.83 -11.02 3.89
CA GLY A 28 -1.67 -10.73 3.05
C GLY A 28 -2.02 -10.00 1.75
N ILE A 29 -3.11 -9.22 1.75
CA ILE A 29 -3.65 -8.54 0.56
C ILE A 29 -3.73 -7.03 0.82
N ALA A 30 -3.37 -6.24 -0.19
CA ALA A 30 -3.60 -4.79 -0.20
C ALA A 30 -4.57 -4.44 -1.34
N GLU A 31 -5.68 -3.81 -0.99
CA GLU A 31 -6.67 -3.29 -1.93
C GLU A 31 -6.47 -1.78 -2.06
N ILE A 32 -6.04 -1.33 -3.24
CA ILE A 32 -5.71 0.06 -3.51
C ILE A 32 -6.63 0.58 -4.63
N GLU A 33 -7.38 1.63 -4.32
CA GLU A 33 -8.18 2.38 -5.28
C GLU A 33 -7.43 3.66 -5.65
N PHE A 34 -6.96 3.79 -6.88
CA PHE A 34 -6.16 4.92 -7.33
C PHE A 34 -6.61 5.41 -8.71
N ASP A 35 -6.18 6.62 -9.06
CA ASP A 35 -6.40 7.19 -10.39
C ASP A 35 -5.12 7.03 -11.21
N GLU A 36 -5.15 6.18 -12.23
CA GLU A 36 -4.01 5.90 -13.11
C GLU A 36 -3.48 7.16 -13.82
N LYS A 37 -4.28 8.23 -13.92
CA LYS A 37 -3.83 9.52 -14.44
C LYS A 37 -3.02 10.34 -13.44
N LYS A 38 -3.15 10.06 -12.14
CA LYS A 38 -2.46 10.79 -11.05
C LYS A 38 -1.26 10.03 -10.50
N VAL A 39 -1.36 8.70 -10.40
CA VAL A 39 -0.30 7.86 -9.86
C VAL A 39 -0.25 6.54 -10.62
N SER A 40 0.97 6.08 -10.91
CA SER A 40 1.18 4.81 -11.58
C SER A 40 1.25 3.67 -10.57
N GLU A 41 0.82 2.49 -11.01
CA GLU A 41 0.88 1.26 -10.21
C GLU A 41 2.32 0.97 -9.73
N LYS A 42 3.32 1.26 -10.57
CA LYS A 42 4.74 1.12 -10.22
C LYS A 42 5.12 1.97 -8.99
N LYS A 43 4.64 3.21 -8.92
CA LYS A 43 4.95 4.11 -7.81
C LYS A 43 4.30 3.65 -6.51
N ILE A 44 3.10 3.09 -6.59
CA ILE A 44 2.41 2.45 -5.46
C ILE A 44 3.24 1.25 -4.97
N LYS A 45 3.71 0.38 -5.88
CA LYS A 45 4.56 -0.76 -5.54
C LYS A 45 5.85 -0.34 -4.83
N GLU A 46 6.54 0.70 -5.32
CA GLU A 46 7.77 1.20 -4.68
C GLU A 46 7.55 1.70 -3.25
N ILE A 47 6.40 2.34 -2.97
CA ILE A 47 6.06 2.82 -1.62
C ILE A 47 5.80 1.65 -0.67
N ILE A 48 5.09 0.64 -1.16
CA ILE A 48 4.82 -0.59 -0.40
C ILE A 48 6.15 -1.31 -0.10
N GLU A 49 7.05 -1.42 -1.07
CA GLU A 49 8.39 -2.01 -0.89
C GLU A 49 9.25 -1.21 0.10
N LYS A 50 9.23 0.12 0.03
CA LYS A 50 9.90 0.99 1.02
C LYS A 50 9.33 0.83 2.43
N GLY A 51 8.06 0.51 2.56
CA GLY A 51 7.41 0.15 3.82
C GLY A 51 7.84 -1.22 4.38
N GLY A 52 8.72 -1.95 3.68
CA GLY A 52 9.20 -3.27 4.09
C GLY A 52 8.33 -4.43 3.60
N TYR A 53 7.49 -4.20 2.59
CA TYR A 53 6.58 -5.21 2.05
C TYR A 53 6.96 -5.65 0.65
N LYS A 54 7.22 -6.94 0.47
CA LYS A 54 7.35 -7.53 -0.85
C LYS A 54 5.96 -7.80 -1.43
N ILE A 55 5.70 -7.25 -2.61
CA ILE A 55 4.57 -7.63 -3.45
C ILE A 55 5.04 -8.81 -4.31
N LEU A 56 4.31 -9.93 -4.26
CA LEU A 56 4.58 -11.13 -5.06
C LEU A 56 3.70 -11.15 -6.31
#